data_AF-A0A0V1F3P0-F1
#
_entry.id   AF-A0A0V1F3P0-F1
#
_cell.length_a   1.000
_cell.length_b   1.000
_cell.length_c   1.000
_cell.angle_alpha   90.00
_cell.angle_beta   90.00
_cell.angle_gamma   90.00
#
_symmetry.space_group_name_H-M   'P 1'
#
loop_
_entity.id
_entity.type
_entity.pdbx_description
1 polymer ?
#
loop_
_entity_poly.entity_id
_entity_poly.type
_entity_poly.pdbx_seq_one_letter_code
_entity_poly.pdbx_strand_id
1 'polypeptide(L)'
;TEQEITNSNEVVSTSQGAYQTNPSADSSSVGLPKLTVVFDLDSTLIYASKQQLFPAQQRLPSGKCFAAIRPHCITLLKNIRPLCNIMMFSVGTESYVKDVLTLIDPNGEYFE
;
A
#
# COMPACT_ATOMS: atom_id res chain seq x y z
N THR A 1 49.28 48.69 -48.12
CA THR A 1 48.52 47.43 -48.04
C THR A 1 47.07 47.81 -48.02
N GLU A 2 46.47 48.01 -49.21
CA GLU A 2 45.53 47.07 -49.88
C GLU A 2 44.23 46.94 -49.06
N GLN A 3 43.16 47.64 -49.43
CA GLN A 3 42.14 47.37 -50.47
C GLN A 3 40.82 46.87 -49.84
N GLU A 4 39.78 47.69 -50.03
CA GLU A 4 38.37 47.42 -50.37
C GLU A 4 37.74 46.02 -50.12
N ILE A 5 36.51 45.98 -49.57
CA ILE A 5 35.26 45.43 -50.18
C ILE A 5 34.15 45.28 -49.11
N THR A 6 32.95 45.73 -49.49
CA THR A 6 31.62 45.66 -48.85
C THR A 6 31.03 44.26 -48.64
N ASN A 7 30.16 44.07 -47.64
CA ASN A 7 28.98 43.18 -47.59
C ASN A 7 28.44 43.12 -46.14
N SER A 8 27.19 42.83 -45.78
CA SER A 8 25.85 42.81 -46.36
C SER A 8 24.91 42.44 -45.17
N ASN A 9 23.66 42.88 -45.18
CA ASN A 9 22.67 42.64 -44.12
C ASN A 9 22.53 41.16 -43.72
N GLU A 10 22.46 40.87 -42.42
CA GLU A 10 21.87 39.64 -41.91
C GLU A 10 20.68 39.95 -40.98
N VAL A 11 19.51 39.51 -41.43
CA VAL A 11 18.26 39.42 -40.65
C VAL A 11 18.35 38.14 -39.84
N VAL A 12 18.50 38.24 -38.51
CA VAL A 12 18.34 37.07 -37.64
C VAL A 12 16.92 37.05 -37.09
N SER A 13 16.14 36.15 -37.68
CA SER A 13 14.81 35.70 -37.29
C SER A 13 14.82 35.15 -35.86
N THR A 14 14.10 35.79 -34.94
CA THR A 14 13.77 35.17 -33.65
C THR A 14 12.44 34.43 -33.79
N SER A 15 12.54 33.10 -33.91
CA SER A 15 11.42 32.17 -33.97
C SER A 15 10.62 32.14 -32.67
N GLN A 16 9.30 32.19 -32.79
CA GLN A 16 8.35 31.81 -31.75
C GLN A 16 8.49 30.30 -31.48
N GLY A 17 8.55 29.92 -30.21
CA GLY A 17 8.39 28.53 -29.76
C GLY A 17 7.54 28.50 -28.51
N ALA A 18 6.27 28.10 -28.66
CA ALA A 18 5.35 27.85 -27.56
C ALA A 18 5.96 26.82 -26.59
N TYR A 19 6.00 27.16 -25.31
CA TYR A 19 6.23 26.17 -24.26
C TYR A 19 5.07 25.19 -24.30
N GLN A 20 5.30 24.02 -24.90
CA GLN A 20 4.42 22.88 -24.74
C GLN A 20 4.41 22.50 -23.26
N THR A 21 3.33 22.83 -22.57
CA THR A 21 2.96 22.15 -21.32
C THR A 21 2.63 20.71 -21.69
N ASN A 22 3.57 19.79 -21.52
CA ASN A 22 3.30 18.35 -21.58
C ASN A 22 2.48 17.97 -20.32
N PRO A 23 1.19 17.60 -20.45
CA PRO A 23 0.42 17.05 -19.37
C PRO A 23 0.45 15.53 -19.52
N SER A 24 1.53 14.87 -19.08
CA SER A 24 1.49 13.45 -18.70
C SER A 24 2.80 13.04 -18.05
N ALA A 25 2.98 13.43 -16.78
CA ALA A 25 3.61 12.49 -15.86
C ALA A 25 2.56 11.41 -15.55
N ASP A 26 2.26 10.59 -16.55
CA ASP A 26 1.60 9.32 -16.33
C ASP A 26 2.65 8.48 -15.59
N SER A 27 2.62 8.55 -14.26
CA SER A 27 3.41 7.73 -13.36
C SER A 27 2.87 6.31 -13.43
N SER A 28 3.00 5.74 -14.61
CA SER A 28 2.75 4.33 -14.86
C SER A 28 3.88 3.61 -14.12
N SER A 29 3.61 3.21 -12.88
CA SER A 29 4.41 2.29 -12.07
C SER A 29 4.46 0.87 -12.68
N VAL A 30 4.27 0.76 -13.99
CA VAL A 30 4.21 -0.46 -14.78
C VAL A 30 5.59 -1.10 -14.71
N GLY A 31 5.79 -1.96 -13.70
CA GLY A 31 6.98 -2.79 -13.56
C GLY A 31 7.65 -2.81 -12.18
N LEU A 32 7.26 -1.97 -11.22
CA LEU A 32 7.84 -2.09 -9.86
C LEU A 32 7.14 -3.21 -9.07
N PRO A 33 7.90 -4.10 -8.39
CA PRO A 33 7.29 -5.10 -7.54
C PRO A 33 6.52 -4.43 -6.40
N LYS A 34 5.32 -4.94 -6.11
CA LYS A 34 4.57 -4.52 -4.94
C LYS A 34 5.42 -4.75 -3.70
N LEU A 35 5.49 -3.74 -2.82
CA LEU A 35 6.06 -3.92 -1.50
C LEU A 35 5.25 -4.97 -0.73
N THR A 36 5.90 -5.63 0.23
CA THR A 36 5.23 -6.55 1.15
C THR A 36 5.14 -5.90 2.53
N VAL A 37 3.92 -5.83 3.06
CA VAL A 37 3.67 -5.41 4.44
C VAL A 37 3.45 -6.67 5.28
N VAL A 38 4.22 -6.81 6.35
CA VAL A 38 4.09 -7.92 7.29
C VAL A 38 3.42 -7.43 8.57
N PHE A 39 2.29 -8.03 8.92
CA PHE A 39 1.56 -7.73 10.16
C PHE A 39 1.79 -8.79 11.21
N ASP A 40 2.08 -8.34 12.43
CA ASP A 40 1.81 -9.13 13.63
C ASP A 40 0.29 -9.15 13.93
N LEU A 41 -0.15 -10.08 14.78
CA LEU A 41 -1.55 -10.22 15.18
C LEU A 41 -1.84 -9.50 16.50
N ASP A 42 -1.27 -9.99 17.59
CA ASP A 42 -1.62 -9.58 18.96
C ASP A 42 -1.18 -8.15 19.25
N SER A 43 -2.10 -7.33 19.76
CA SER A 43 -1.88 -5.89 19.98
C SER A 43 -1.55 -5.08 18.71
N THR A 44 -1.66 -5.70 17.53
CA THR A 44 -1.45 -5.04 16.23
C THR A 44 -2.76 -5.00 15.44
N LEU A 45 -3.29 -6.16 15.04
CA LEU A 45 -4.56 -6.29 14.31
C LEU A 45 -5.73 -6.70 15.21
N ILE A 46 -5.44 -7.39 16.31
CA ILE A 46 -6.45 -7.86 17.27
C ILE A 46 -6.00 -7.62 18.71
N TYR A 47 -6.95 -7.77 19.63
CA TYR A 47 -6.69 -7.94 21.05
C TYR A 47 -7.31 -9.25 21.54
N ALA A 48 -6.47 -10.15 22.06
CA ALA A 48 -6.90 -11.44 22.59
C ALA A 48 -6.72 -11.53 24.12
N SER A 49 -7.64 -12.24 24.78
CA SER A 49 -7.59 -12.50 26.22
C SER A 49 -8.25 -13.83 26.59
N LYS A 50 -7.85 -14.43 27.72
CA LYS A 50 -8.41 -15.72 28.17
C LYS A 50 -9.89 -15.62 28.59
N GLN A 51 -10.29 -14.45 29.08
CA GLN A 51 -11.66 -14.14 29.50
C GLN A 51 -12.21 -13.01 28.65
N GLN A 52 -13.52 -12.92 28.53
CA GLN A 52 -14.17 -11.80 27.87
C GLN A 52 -14.09 -10.56 28.79
N LEU A 53 -13.35 -9.54 28.35
CA LEU A 53 -13.16 -8.27 29.06
C LEU A 53 -14.14 -7.20 28.59
N PHE A 54 -14.59 -7.27 27.33
CA PHE A 54 -15.55 -6.32 26.77
C PHE A 54 -16.45 -6.94 25.68
N PRO A 55 -17.64 -6.34 25.41
CA PRO A 55 -18.65 -6.95 24.54
C PRO A 55 -18.20 -7.23 23.11
N ALA A 56 -17.28 -6.43 22.57
CA ALA A 56 -16.80 -6.60 21.20
C ALA A 56 -15.89 -7.82 21.00
N GLN A 57 -15.47 -8.49 22.07
CA GLN A 57 -14.70 -9.72 21.95
C GLN A 57 -15.60 -10.92 21.65
N GLN A 58 -15.15 -11.77 20.74
CA GLN A 58 -15.80 -13.01 20.35
C GLN A 58 -14.94 -14.20 20.78
N ARG A 59 -15.57 -15.30 21.17
CA ARG A 59 -14.86 -16.53 21.52
C ARG A 59 -14.30 -17.16 20.24
N LEU A 60 -13.01 -17.45 20.22
CA LEU A 60 -12.39 -18.12 19.07
C LEU A 60 -12.89 -19.58 18.93
N PRO A 61 -12.91 -20.15 17.70
CA PRO A 61 -13.43 -21.49 17.43
C PRO A 61 -12.85 -22.62 18.31
N SER A 62 -11.55 -22.60 18.61
CA SER A 62 -10.93 -23.57 19.53
C SER A 62 -11.43 -23.47 20.98
N GLY A 63 -12.17 -22.41 21.32
CA GLY A 63 -12.77 -22.17 22.62
C GLY A 63 -11.79 -21.72 23.70
N LYS A 64 -10.51 -21.53 23.37
CA LYS A 64 -9.42 -21.27 24.33
C LYS A 64 -9.30 -19.81 24.78
N CYS A 65 -9.73 -18.85 23.96
CA CYS A 65 -9.65 -17.42 24.27
C CYS A 65 -10.72 -16.62 23.52
N PHE A 66 -10.79 -15.34 23.83
CA PHE A 66 -11.64 -14.35 23.19
C PHE A 66 -10.77 -13.35 22.44
N ALA A 67 -11.20 -12.90 21.27
CA ALA A 67 -10.50 -11.91 20.48
C ALA A 67 -11.46 -10.81 19.99
N ALA A 68 -10.97 -9.57 19.92
CA ALA A 68 -11.63 -8.48 19.22
C ALA A 68 -10.74 -7.97 18.10
N ILE A 69 -11.36 -7.65 16.96
CA ILE A 69 -10.71 -6.98 15.84
C ILE A 69 -10.43 -5.53 16.22
N ARG A 70 -9.20 -5.05 15.99
CA ARG A 70 -8.85 -3.65 16.20
C ARG A 70 -9.73 -2.76 15.30
N PRO A 71 -10.25 -1.64 15.80
CA PRO A 71 -11.05 -0.73 14.98
C PRO A 71 -10.36 -0.39 13.65
N HIS A 72 -11.12 -0.44 12.56
CA HIS A 72 -10.67 -0.18 11.18
C HIS A 72 -9.65 -1.19 10.60
N CYS A 73 -9.36 -2.30 11.27
CA CYS A 73 -8.45 -3.34 10.74
C CYS A 73 -8.87 -3.81 9.34
N ILE A 74 -10.13 -4.22 9.16
CA ILE A 74 -10.62 -4.71 7.86
C ILE A 74 -10.56 -3.62 6.79
N THR A 75 -10.92 -2.38 7.14
CA THR A 75 -10.84 -1.23 6.23
C THR A 75 -9.40 -0.95 5.80
N LEU A 76 -8.45 -1.03 6.73
CA LEU A 76 -7.02 -0.88 6.43
C LEU A 76 -6.57 -1.96 5.44
N LEU A 77 -6.84 -3.24 5.72
CA LEU A 77 -6.45 -4.37 4.88
C LEU A 77 -7.02 -4.23 3.46
N LYS A 78 -8.32 -3.90 3.36
CA LYS A 78 -8.99 -3.65 2.08
C LYS A 78 -8.34 -2.53 1.27
N ASN A 79 -7.95 -1.44 1.93
CA ASN A 79 -7.38 -0.27 1.24
C ASN A 79 -5.94 -0.49 0.79
N ILE A 80 -5.14 -1.26 1.54
CA ILE A 80 -3.73 -1.49 1.20
C ILE A 80 -3.52 -2.70 0.29
N ARG A 81 -4.45 -3.67 0.25
CA ARG A 81 -4.34 -4.88 -0.59
C ARG A 81 -4.08 -4.59 -2.08
N PRO A 82 -4.70 -3.58 -2.72
CA PRO A 82 -4.36 -3.22 -4.10
C PRO A 82 -2.92 -2.70 -4.26
N LEU A 83 -2.37 -2.10 -3.21
CA LEU A 83 -1.09 -1.37 -3.23
C LEU A 83 0.11 -2.26 -2.87
N CYS A 84 -0.10 -3.31 -2.08
CA CYS A 84 0.97 -4.15 -1.54
C CYS A 84 0.57 -5.63 -1.44
N ASN A 85 1.57 -6.50 -1.29
CA ASN A 85 1.35 -7.84 -0.77
C ASN A 85 1.20 -7.73 0.75
N ILE A 86 0.32 -8.55 1.32
CA ILE A 86 0.09 -8.57 2.76
C ILE A 86 0.48 -9.96 3.26
N MET A 87 1.32 -10.00 4.28
CA MET A 87 1.68 -11.23 4.99
C MET A 87 1.37 -11.08 6.47
N MET A 88 1.05 -12.19 7.11
CA MET A 88 0.90 -12.27 8.56
C MET A 88 2.09 -13.06 9.13
N PHE A 89 2.67 -12.54 10.20
CA PHE A 89 3.73 -13.22 10.94
C PHE A 89 3.50 -13.02 12.43
N SER A 90 3.14 -14.10 13.11
CA SER A 90 2.78 -14.07 14.53
C SER A 90 3.59 -15.12 15.30
N VAL A 91 3.83 -14.83 16.58
CA VAL A 91 4.38 -15.79 17.56
C VAL A 91 3.37 -16.85 18.01
N GLY A 92 2.09 -16.69 17.65
CA GLY A 92 1.01 -17.60 18.01
C GLY A 92 1.13 -18.99 17.37
N THR A 93 0.45 -19.98 17.95
CA THR A 93 0.40 -21.32 17.36
C THR A 93 -0.42 -21.32 16.08
N GLU A 94 -0.14 -22.25 15.16
CA GLU A 94 -0.88 -22.36 13.89
C GLU A 94 -2.39 -22.42 14.07
N SER A 95 -2.88 -23.21 15.05
CA SER A 95 -4.32 -23.29 15.35
C SER A 95 -4.92 -21.96 15.81
N TYR A 96 -4.17 -21.19 16.61
CA TYR A 96 -4.62 -19.89 17.09
C TYR A 96 -4.67 -18.88 15.94
N VAL A 97 -3.63 -18.88 15.11
CA VAL A 97 -3.56 -18.03 13.91
C VAL A 97 -4.73 -18.33 12.98
N LYS A 98 -5.05 -19.60 12.71
CA LYS A 98 -6.20 -19.98 11.86
C LYS A 98 -7.54 -19.52 12.44
N ASP A 99 -7.72 -19.66 13.75
CA ASP A 99 -8.92 -19.17 14.44
C ASP A 99 -9.07 -17.65 14.29
N VAL A 100 -7.98 -16.89 14.46
CA VAL A 100 -7.97 -15.43 14.30
C VAL A 100 -8.19 -15.02 12.84
N LEU A 101 -7.60 -15.73 11.88
CA LEU A 101 -7.84 -15.47 10.46
C LEU A 101 -9.29 -15.72 10.06
N THR A 102 -9.95 -16.72 10.64
CA THR A 102 -11.40 -16.94 10.44
C THR A 102 -12.24 -15.74 10.89
N LEU A 103 -11.74 -14.96 11.86
CA LEU A 103 -12.40 -13.75 12.36
C LEU A 103 -12.11 -12.52 11.48
N ILE A 104 -10.86 -12.32 11.06
CA ILE A 104 -10.42 -11.13 10.31
C ILE A 104 -10.68 -11.26 8.81
N ASP A 105 -10.41 -12.45 8.27
CA ASP A 105 -10.38 -12.75 6.85
C ASP A 105 -11.06 -14.11 6.54
N PRO A 106 -12.38 -14.23 6.81
CA PRO A 106 -13.11 -15.49 6.65
C PRO A 106 -13.11 -16.04 5.21
N ASN A 107 -12.84 -15.18 4.22
CA ASN A 107 -12.86 -15.52 2.80
C ASN A 107 -11.46 -15.61 2.17
N GLY A 108 -10.38 -15.32 2.92
CA GLY A 108 -9.02 -15.31 2.39
C GLY A 108 -8.76 -14.19 1.37
N GLU A 109 -9.34 -13.01 1.56
CA GLU A 109 -9.18 -11.85 0.68
C GLU A 109 -7.86 -11.09 0.91
N TYR A 110 -7.33 -11.14 2.13
CA TYR A 110 -6.24 -10.27 2.57
C TYR A 110 -4.93 -11.02 2.77
N PHE A 111 -4.98 -12.18 3.43
CA PHE A 111 -3.80 -12.97 3.78
C PHE A 111 -3.73 -14.23 2.92
N GLU A 112 -2.55 -14.50 2.35
CA GLU A 112 -2.22 -15.74 1.63
C GLU A 112 -1.77 -16.86 2.58
#